data_AF-A0A962ZLV0-F1
#
_entry.id   AF-A0A962ZLV0-F1
#
_cell.length_a   1.000
_cell.length_b   1.000
_cell.length_c   1.000
_cell.angle_alpha   90.00
_cell.angle_beta   90.00
_cell.angle_gamma   90.00
#
_symmetry.space_group_name_H-M   'P 1'
#
loop_
_entity.id
_entity.type
_entity.pdbx_description
1 polymer ?
#
loop_
_entity_poly.entity_id
_entity_poly.type
_entity_poly.pdbx_seq_one_letter_code
_entity_poly.pdbx_strand_id
1 'polypeptide(L)'
;MADINNDPRIDPRIKAIMGALPVMGAAEDASSREDMLAEVNTPEALAMRAQMEGMFDLIDNEDVAPSTGLTISTHEFTSQPDGNTIKLQFIRPDSAAPLPCVYYIHGGGMQAMSAFQGMYRAWGKIIA
;
A
#
# COMPACT_ATOMS: atom_id res chain seq x y z
N MET A 1 -18.53 6.36 13.95
CA MET A 1 -17.17 6.66 13.45
C MET A 1 -16.71 8.00 14.03
N ALA A 2 -15.42 8.21 14.26
CA ALA A 2 -14.92 9.47 14.82
C ALA A 2 -15.04 10.61 13.80
N ASP A 3 -15.41 11.80 14.26
CA ASP A 3 -15.46 13.01 13.44
C ASP A 3 -14.03 13.53 13.18
N ILE A 4 -13.46 13.15 12.03
CA ILE A 4 -12.08 13.49 11.65
C ILE A 4 -11.87 15.01 11.59
N ASN A 5 -12.85 15.76 11.09
CA ASN A 5 -12.70 17.20 10.87
C ASN A 5 -12.61 17.95 12.21
N ASN A 6 -13.40 17.54 13.19
CA ASN A 6 -13.45 18.21 14.49
C ASN A 6 -12.55 17.59 15.56
N ASP A 7 -11.85 16.49 15.30
CA ASP A 7 -10.96 15.86 16.28
C ASP A 7 -9.71 16.73 16.54
N PRO A 8 -9.51 17.27 17.75
CA PRO A 8 -8.38 18.17 18.03
C PRO A 8 -7.03 17.46 18.07
N ARG A 9 -7.00 16.13 18.02
CA ARG A 9 -5.77 15.32 18.09
C ARG A 9 -5.13 15.08 16.72
N ILE A 10 -5.87 15.31 15.64
CA ILE A 10 -5.43 14.98 14.27
C ILE A 10 -4.73 16.19 13.63
N ASP A 11 -3.56 15.95 13.02
CA ASP A 11 -2.81 16.97 12.27
C ASP A 11 -3.70 17.57 11.15
N PRO A 12 -3.77 18.91 10.99
CA PRO A 12 -4.60 19.55 9.96
C PRO A 12 -4.35 19.05 8.53
N ARG A 13 -3.13 18.63 8.20
CA ARG A 13 -2.79 18.08 6.87
C ARG A 13 -3.45 16.73 6.63
N ILE A 14 -3.56 15.91 7.69
CA ILE A 14 -4.27 14.63 7.63
C ILE A 14 -5.77 14.88 7.47
N LYS A 15 -6.33 15.86 8.18
CA LYS A 15 -7.75 16.24 8.04
C LYS A 15 -8.08 16.70 6.63
N ALA A 16 -7.23 17.52 6.02
CA ALA A 16 -7.46 18.05 4.67
C ALA A 16 -7.63 16.96 3.61
N ILE A 17 -6.97 15.81 3.78
CA ILE A 17 -7.09 14.67 2.86
C ILE A 17 -8.15 13.68 3.36
N MET A 18 -8.02 13.18 4.59
CA MET A 18 -8.89 12.12 5.13
C MET A 18 -10.32 12.58 5.42
N GLY A 19 -10.51 13.86 5.76
CA GLY A 19 -11.83 14.44 5.96
C GLY A 19 -12.62 14.65 4.66
N ALA A 20 -11.95 14.59 3.51
CA ALA A 20 -12.58 14.67 2.18
C ALA A 20 -12.91 13.29 1.59
N LEU A 21 -12.39 12.20 2.16
CA LEU A 21 -12.70 10.85 1.70
C LEU A 21 -14.12 10.46 2.13
N PRO A 22 -14.88 9.76 1.27
CA PRO A 22 -16.17 9.21 1.66
C PRO A 22 -16.01 8.33 2.90
N VAL A 23 -16.93 8.48 3.84
CA VAL A 23 -17.03 7.54 4.96
C VAL A 23 -17.38 6.18 4.37
N MET A 24 -16.40 5.28 4.35
CA MET A 24 -16.66 3.88 4.07
C MET A 24 -17.61 3.37 5.15
N GLY A 25 -18.76 2.82 4.73
CA GLY A 25 -19.68 2.18 5.65
C GLY A 25 -18.98 1.12 6.48
N ALA A 26 -19.52 0.80 7.66
CA ALA A 26 -19.08 -0.40 8.35
C ALA A 26 -19.30 -1.58 7.39
N ALA A 27 -18.29 -2.45 7.26
CA ALA A 27 -18.48 -3.71 6.55
C ALA A 27 -19.63 -4.46 7.23
N GLU A 28 -20.53 -5.03 6.44
CA GLU A 28 -21.57 -5.89 6.95
C GLU A 28 -20.97 -7.24 7.40
N ASP A 29 -21.64 -7.91 8.32
CA ASP A 29 -21.23 -9.26 8.72
C ASP A 29 -21.37 -10.20 7.53
N ALA A 30 -20.25 -10.84 7.14
CA ALA A 30 -20.26 -11.89 6.13
C ALA A 30 -20.48 -13.26 6.78
N SER A 31 -21.24 -14.13 6.12
CA SER A 31 -21.48 -15.50 6.59
C SER A 31 -20.29 -16.44 6.37
N SER A 32 -19.40 -16.13 5.43
CA SER A 32 -18.23 -16.94 5.10
C SER A 32 -17.16 -16.14 4.36
N ARG A 33 -15.95 -16.71 4.25
CA ARG A 33 -14.88 -16.16 3.40
C ARG A 33 -15.25 -16.19 1.93
N GLU A 34 -15.98 -17.22 1.50
CA GLU A 34 -16.43 -17.40 0.12
C GLU A 34 -17.38 -16.29 -0.30
N ASP A 35 -18.27 -15.86 0.60
CA ASP A 35 -19.15 -14.71 0.36
C ASP A 35 -18.34 -13.42 0.19
N MET A 36 -17.35 -13.19 1.06
CA MET A 36 -16.44 -12.04 0.93
C MET A 36 -15.67 -12.06 -0.39
N LEU A 37 -15.20 -13.24 -0.83
CA LEU A 37 -14.52 -13.38 -2.11
C LEU A 37 -15.45 -13.10 -3.30
N ALA A 38 -16.72 -13.51 -3.23
CA ALA A 38 -17.68 -13.20 -4.28
C ALA A 38 -17.94 -11.69 -4.35
N GLU A 39 -18.09 -11.03 -3.20
CA GLU A 39 -18.33 -9.59 -3.11
C GLU A 39 -17.18 -8.76 -3.71
N VAL A 40 -15.93 -9.04 -3.34
CA VAL A 40 -14.76 -8.27 -3.81
C VAL A 40 -14.40 -8.54 -5.28
N ASN A 41 -15.03 -9.53 -5.91
CA ASN A 41 -14.87 -9.85 -7.33
C ASN A 41 -16.04 -9.35 -8.20
N THR A 42 -16.98 -8.60 -7.63
CA THR A 42 -18.00 -7.87 -8.41
C THR A 42 -17.35 -6.80 -9.29
N PRO A 43 -17.91 -6.47 -10.46
CA PRO A 43 -17.40 -5.40 -11.32
C PRO A 43 -17.23 -4.06 -10.60
N GLU A 44 -18.17 -3.74 -9.70
CA GLU A 44 -18.17 -2.51 -8.91
C GLU A 44 -17.00 -2.48 -7.92
N ALA A 45 -16.78 -3.57 -7.16
CA ALA A 45 -15.67 -3.66 -6.22
C ALA A 45 -14.31 -3.63 -6.93
N LEU A 46 -14.19 -4.29 -8.08
CA LEU A 46 -12.98 -4.25 -8.91
C LEU A 46 -12.68 -2.84 -9.42
N ALA A 47 -13.72 -2.10 -9.86
CA ALA A 47 -13.57 -0.72 -10.30
C ALA A 47 -13.15 0.20 -9.13
N MET A 48 -13.75 0.05 -7.96
CA MET A 48 -13.37 0.80 -6.75
C MET A 48 -11.91 0.50 -6.35
N ARG A 49 -11.48 -0.77 -6.41
CA ARG A 49 -10.09 -1.14 -6.14
C ARG A 49 -9.13 -0.47 -7.13
N ALA A 50 -9.44 -0.48 -8.42
CA ALA A 50 -8.60 0.15 -9.43
C ALA A 50 -8.49 1.68 -9.23
N GLN A 51 -9.58 2.33 -8.83
CA GLN A 51 -9.55 3.76 -8.49
C GLN A 51 -8.66 4.03 -7.27
N MET A 52 -8.78 3.21 -6.23
CA MET A 52 -7.95 3.33 -5.03
C MET A 52 -6.47 3.10 -5.32
N GLU A 53 -6.15 2.11 -6.17
CA GLU A 53 -4.78 1.85 -6.65
C GLU A 53 -4.21 3.07 -7.38
N GLY A 54 -4.97 3.69 -8.28
CA GLY A 54 -4.56 4.92 -8.94
C GLY A 54 -4.31 6.08 -7.97
N MET A 55 -5.11 6.21 -6.91
CA MET A 55 -4.87 7.20 -5.86
C MET A 55 -3.58 6.92 -5.07
N PHE A 56 -3.29 5.66 -4.75
CA PHE A 56 -2.05 5.29 -4.07
C PHE A 56 -0.82 5.50 -4.94
N ASP A 57 -0.95 5.33 -6.26
CA ASP A 57 0.15 5.59 -7.18
C ASP A 57 0.52 7.09 -7.23
N LEU A 58 -0.47 7.98 -7.13
CA LEU A 58 -0.25 9.42 -7.08
C LEU A 58 0.45 9.91 -5.80
N ILE A 59 0.47 9.10 -4.74
CA ILE A 59 1.23 9.44 -3.51
C ILE A 59 2.73 9.45 -3.82
N ASP A 60 3.20 8.59 -4.74
CA ASP A 60 4.60 8.58 -5.13
C ASP A 60 4.91 9.70 -6.12
N ASN A 61 5.62 10.72 -5.63
CA ASN A 61 6.11 11.82 -6.44
C ASN A 61 7.55 12.16 -6.01
N GLU A 62 8.35 12.64 -6.96
CA GLU A 62 9.78 12.88 -6.75
C GLU A 62 10.07 14.08 -5.84
N ASP A 63 9.11 14.99 -5.64
CA ASP A 63 9.26 16.10 -4.69
C ASP A 63 9.17 15.62 -3.23
N VAL A 64 8.43 14.53 -2.98
CA VAL A 64 8.24 13.94 -1.64
C VAL A 64 9.19 12.78 -1.39
N ALA A 65 9.38 11.91 -2.37
CA ALA A 65 10.20 10.71 -2.28
C ALA A 65 11.16 10.62 -3.48
N PRO A 66 12.23 11.41 -3.53
CA PRO A 66 13.15 11.38 -4.67
C PRO A 66 13.81 10.00 -4.84
N SER A 67 13.91 9.56 -6.09
CA SER A 67 14.60 8.32 -6.49
C SER A 67 16.05 8.54 -6.92
N THR A 68 16.50 9.80 -7.02
CA THR A 68 17.87 10.13 -7.39
C THR A 68 18.86 9.51 -6.42
N GLY A 69 19.79 8.71 -6.93
CA GLY A 69 20.77 7.98 -6.12
C GLY A 69 20.26 6.65 -5.55
N LEU A 70 19.05 6.21 -5.93
CA LEU A 70 18.49 4.90 -5.60
C LEU A 70 18.36 4.03 -6.84
N THR A 71 18.51 2.72 -6.64
CA THR A 71 18.15 1.68 -7.62
C THR A 71 16.95 0.90 -7.09
N ILE A 72 15.95 0.69 -7.95
CA ILE A 72 14.73 -0.07 -7.65
C ILE A 72 14.65 -1.27 -8.60
N SER A 73 14.61 -2.47 -8.06
CA SER A 73 14.54 -3.72 -8.83
C SER A 73 13.47 -4.67 -8.29
N THR A 74 13.03 -5.60 -9.14
CA THR A 74 12.15 -6.71 -8.74
C THR A 74 12.96 -7.99 -8.68
N HIS A 75 12.88 -8.68 -7.55
CA HIS A 75 13.46 -10.01 -7.37
C HIS A 75 12.35 -11.02 -7.13
N GLU A 76 12.65 -12.30 -7.37
CA GLU A 76 11.74 -13.41 -7.14
C GLU A 76 12.41 -14.46 -6.26
N PHE A 77 11.64 -15.08 -5.38
CA PHE A 77 12.07 -16.23 -4.60
C PHE A 77 10.94 -17.25 -4.45
N THR A 78 11.30 -18.51 -4.22
CA THR A 78 10.36 -19.60 -3.99
C THR A 78 9.98 -19.65 -2.51
N SER A 79 8.70 -19.42 -2.21
CA SER A 79 8.16 -19.58 -0.87
C SER A 79 8.05 -21.05 -0.50
N GLN A 80 8.25 -21.34 0.79
CA GLN A 80 8.08 -22.67 1.37
C GLN A 80 6.99 -22.60 2.44
N PRO A 81 6.19 -23.67 2.63
CA PRO A 81 6.36 -25.01 2.06
C PRO A 81 5.72 -25.23 0.68
N ASP A 82 4.92 -24.28 0.17
CA ASP A 82 4.03 -24.53 -0.98
C ASP A 82 4.71 -24.39 -2.35
N GLY A 83 5.92 -23.85 -2.43
CA GLY A 83 6.69 -23.74 -3.66
C GLY A 83 6.24 -22.62 -4.61
N ASN A 84 5.36 -21.71 -4.17
CA ASN A 84 4.89 -20.60 -5.00
C ASN A 84 5.92 -19.47 -5.10
N THR A 85 5.97 -18.79 -6.25
CA THR A 85 6.87 -17.66 -6.49
C THR A 85 6.34 -16.39 -5.82
N ILE A 86 7.18 -15.71 -5.05
CA ILE A 86 6.90 -14.41 -4.44
C ILE A 86 7.84 -13.36 -5.03
N LYS A 87 7.30 -12.16 -5.25
CA LYS A 87 8.04 -11.00 -5.73
C LYS A 87 8.46 -10.10 -4.56
N LEU A 88 9.65 -9.53 -4.68
CA LEU A 88 10.20 -8.54 -3.75
C LEU A 88 10.59 -7.29 -4.55
N GLN A 89 10.05 -6.14 -4.15
CA GLN A 89 10.54 -4.84 -4.62
C GLN A 89 11.73 -4.46 -3.73
N PHE A 90 12.92 -4.38 -4.33
CA PHE A 90 14.15 -4.06 -3.66
C PHE A 90 14.55 -2.63 -3.99
N ILE A 91 14.65 -1.78 -2.97
CA ILE A 91 15.01 -0.38 -3.07
C ILE A 91 16.26 -0.17 -2.24
N ARG A 92 17.31 0.40 -2.82
CA ARG A 92 18.58 0.67 -2.14
C ARG A 92 19.31 1.86 -2.75
N PRO A 93 20.25 2.48 -2.03
CA PRO A 93 21.25 3.37 -2.63
C PRO A 93 21.97 2.71 -3.79
N ASP A 94 22.19 3.49 -4.84
CA ASP A 94 22.93 3.11 -6.05
C ASP A 94 24.43 3.01 -5.75
N SER A 95 24.80 1.91 -5.12
CA SER A 95 26.14 1.63 -4.61
C SER A 95 26.34 0.13 -4.48
N ALA A 96 27.57 -0.33 -4.68
CA ALA A 96 27.97 -1.71 -4.44
C ALA A 96 28.30 -2.02 -2.96
N ALA A 97 28.29 -1.01 -2.08
CA ALA A 97 28.62 -1.20 -0.67
C ALA A 97 27.62 -2.13 0.04
N PRO A 98 28.06 -2.96 0.99
CA PRO A 98 27.14 -3.68 1.87
C PRO A 98 26.48 -2.69 2.83
N LEU A 99 25.15 -2.74 2.92
CA LEU A 99 24.33 -1.85 3.75
C LEU A 99 23.44 -2.70 4.67
N PRO A 100 23.00 -2.15 5.83
CA PRO A 100 21.91 -2.75 6.59
C PRO A 100 20.64 -2.82 5.72
N CYS A 101 19.77 -3.79 5.99
CA CYS A 101 18.56 -4.03 5.22
C CYS A 101 17.33 -3.93 6.13
N VAL A 102 16.30 -3.24 5.66
CA VAL A 102 14.97 -3.24 6.27
C VAL A 102 14.08 -4.19 5.48
N TYR A 103 13.77 -5.35 6.07
CA TYR A 103 12.78 -6.26 5.50
C TYR A 103 11.36 -5.75 5.81
N TYR A 104 10.75 -5.07 4.86
CA TYR A 104 9.47 -4.41 5.03
C TYR A 104 8.30 -5.26 4.53
N ILE A 105 7.26 -5.42 5.35
CA ILE A 105 6.01 -6.11 5.00
C ILE A 105 4.91 -5.06 4.95
N HIS A 106 4.23 -4.94 3.81
CA HIS A 106 3.22 -3.92 3.60
C HIS A 106 1.91 -4.18 4.36
N GLY A 107 1.10 -3.13 4.51
CA GLY A 107 -0.21 -3.20 5.15
C GLY A 107 -1.31 -3.76 4.24
N GLY A 108 -2.56 -3.38 4.49
CA GLY A 108 -3.72 -3.93 3.77
C GLY A 108 -4.36 -5.13 4.48
N GLY A 109 -4.10 -5.27 5.80
CA GLY A 109 -4.77 -6.25 6.66
C GLY A 109 -4.55 -7.71 6.25
N MET A 110 -3.45 -7.99 5.53
CA MET A 110 -3.14 -9.31 4.96
C MET A 110 -4.21 -9.80 3.95
N GLN A 111 -5.04 -8.89 3.44
CA GLN A 111 -6.16 -9.20 2.54
C GLN A 111 -6.07 -8.46 1.20
N ALA A 112 -5.43 -7.29 1.17
CA ALA A 112 -5.43 -6.41 0.02
C ALA A 112 -4.09 -5.70 -0.19
N MET A 113 -4.04 -4.94 -1.30
CA MET A 113 -2.91 -4.09 -1.71
C MET A 113 -1.68 -4.86 -2.18
N SER A 114 -0.65 -4.09 -2.58
CA SER A 114 0.62 -4.63 -3.05
C SER A 114 1.75 -3.65 -2.72
N ALA A 115 2.90 -4.16 -2.30
CA ALA A 115 4.13 -3.36 -2.13
C ALA A 115 4.58 -2.63 -3.41
N PHE A 116 4.05 -2.99 -4.59
CA PHE A 116 4.34 -2.33 -5.85
C PHE A 116 3.54 -1.04 -6.07
N GLN A 117 2.54 -0.75 -5.25
CA GLN A 117 1.75 0.48 -5.32
C GLN A 117 2.59 1.69 -4.87
N GLY A 118 2.34 2.85 -5.48
CA GLY A 118 3.16 4.04 -5.30
C GLY A 118 3.36 4.43 -3.84
N MET A 119 2.34 4.39 -2.99
CA MET A 119 2.49 4.75 -1.57
C MET A 119 3.56 3.92 -0.84
N TYR A 120 3.69 2.62 -1.16
CA TYR A 120 4.72 1.76 -0.57
C TYR A 120 6.07 1.94 -1.25
N ARG A 121 6.09 2.20 -2.56
CA ARG A 121 7.32 2.54 -3.27
C ARG A 121 7.92 3.86 -2.75
N ALA A 122 7.09 4.89 -2.54
CA ALA A 122 7.47 6.16 -1.94
C ALA A 122 8.02 5.96 -0.52
N TRP A 123 7.30 5.19 0.32
CA TRP A 123 7.75 4.89 1.67
C TRP A 123 9.08 4.13 1.68
N GLY A 124 9.25 3.16 0.80
CA GLY A 124 10.50 2.42 0.62
C GLY A 124 11.65 3.32 0.17
N LYS A 125 11.41 4.26 -0.75
CA LYS A 125 12.39 5.29 -1.16
C LYS A 125 12.79 6.23 0.00
N ILE A 126 11.87 6.56 0.90
CA ILE A 126 12.16 7.42 2.06
C ILE A 126 13.00 6.70 3.12
N ILE A 127 12.82 5.38 3.25
CA ILE A 127 13.65 4.55 4.15
C ILE A 127 15.06 4.32 3.58
N ALA A 128 15.15 4.06 2.28
CA ALA A 128 16.38 3.66 1.58
C ALA A 128 17.35 4.83 1.35
#